data_AF-A0A1Q9A193-F1
#
_entry.id   AF-A0A1Q9A193-F1
#
_cell.length_a   1.000
_cell.length_b   1.000
_cell.length_c   1.000
_cell.angle_alpha   90.00
_cell.angle_beta   90.00
_cell.angle_gamma   90.00
#
_symmetry.space_group_name_H-M   'P 1'
#
loop_
_entity.id
_entity.type
_entity.pdbx_description
1 polymer ?
#
loop_
_entity_poly.entity_id
_entity_poly.type
_entity_poly.pdbx_seq_one_letter_code
_entity_poly.pdbx_strand_id
1 'polypeptide(L)'
;MDDEVLKLPLIKGKPLKIIKSPLFNAASYYKGKPKLEEYVLDVLDAIATGQPLPHWAYRRDIDTTPDEVLNRYGMMHLHLGSQGSNELLWVMQYEDRVIVLAIGNHNNFAGMPKGELLYRFHKAKVAELNEAYAREKLAAEALRDKPKITASATQVKAGLLPRKPKTS
;
A
#
# COMPACT_ATOMS: atom_id res chain seq x y z
N MET A 1 -10.34 16.53 4.02
CA MET A 1 -10.35 15.07 3.79
C MET A 1 -9.32 14.51 4.74
N ASP A 2 -9.86 13.98 5.82
CA ASP A 2 -9.21 13.82 7.12
C ASP A 2 -8.07 12.81 7.09
N ASP A 3 -7.02 13.13 7.86
CA ASP A 3 -5.82 12.34 8.18
C ASP A 3 -6.14 11.04 8.97
N GLU A 4 -7.35 10.50 8.84
CA GLU A 4 -7.99 9.74 9.91
C GLU A 4 -7.46 8.30 10.10
N VAL A 5 -6.67 7.74 9.18
CA VAL A 5 -6.16 6.35 9.34
C VAL A 5 -4.76 6.15 8.74
N LEU A 6 -3.70 6.68 9.37
CA LEU A 6 -2.32 6.63 8.84
C LEU A 6 -1.20 6.31 9.84
N LYS A 7 -1.51 5.86 11.07
CA LYS A 7 -0.49 5.70 12.14
C LYS A 7 -0.67 4.43 12.97
N LEU A 8 -0.99 3.32 12.31
CA LEU A 8 -1.08 2.05 13.01
C LEU A 8 0.32 1.49 13.27
N PRO A 9 0.59 0.95 14.47
CA PRO A 9 1.88 0.31 14.75
C PRO A 9 2.08 -0.91 13.86
N LEU A 10 1.00 -1.62 13.51
CA LEU A 10 1.02 -2.85 12.74
C LEU A 10 0.34 -2.68 11.38
N ILE A 11 0.79 -3.47 10.41
CA ILE A 11 0.06 -3.66 9.15
C ILE A 11 -1.25 -4.40 9.44
N LYS A 12 -2.35 -3.96 8.83
CA LYS A 12 -3.67 -4.60 8.97
C LYS A 12 -3.62 -6.02 8.40
N GLY A 13 -4.14 -6.98 9.15
CA GLY A 13 -4.31 -8.37 8.73
C GLY A 13 -5.44 -8.56 7.72
N LYS A 14 -5.35 -7.88 6.57
CA LYS A 14 -6.23 -8.06 5.41
C LYS A 14 -5.43 -7.81 4.13
N PRO A 15 -5.86 -8.36 2.98
CA PRO A 15 -5.18 -8.08 1.72
C PRO A 15 -5.14 -6.58 1.42
N LEU A 16 -3.96 -6.04 1.15
CA LEU A 16 -3.74 -4.64 0.78
C LEU A 16 -3.09 -4.54 -0.60
N LYS A 17 -3.53 -3.58 -1.42
CA LYS A 17 -2.86 -3.29 -2.69
C LYS A 17 -1.47 -2.72 -2.40
N ILE A 18 -0.44 -3.24 -3.05
CA ILE A 18 0.92 -2.73 -2.91
C ILE A 18 1.21 -1.77 -4.05
N ILE A 19 1.65 -0.56 -3.72
CA ILE A 19 2.05 0.47 -4.68
C ILE A 19 3.50 0.84 -4.38
N LYS A 20 4.37 0.75 -5.38
CA LYS A 20 5.75 1.24 -5.24
C LYS A 20 5.78 2.73 -5.57
N SER A 21 6.44 3.52 -4.74
CA SER A 21 6.75 4.91 -5.08
C SER A 21 7.57 4.95 -6.37
N PRO A 22 7.36 5.91 -7.30
CA PRO A 22 8.24 6.08 -8.45
C PRO A 22 9.70 6.34 -8.08
N LEU A 23 9.95 6.78 -6.84
CA LEU A 23 11.27 7.03 -6.29
C LEU A 23 11.85 5.79 -5.57
N PHE A 24 11.11 4.69 -5.51
CA PHE A 24 11.58 3.44 -4.93
C PHE A 24 12.65 2.82 -5.84
N ASN A 25 13.87 2.70 -5.32
CA ASN A 25 14.98 2.04 -6.01
C ASN A 25 15.59 0.96 -5.12
N ALA A 26 15.39 -0.30 -5.49
CA ALA A 26 15.89 -1.46 -4.75
C ALA A 26 17.20 -2.04 -5.32
N ALA A 27 17.49 -1.78 -6.60
CA ALA A 27 18.57 -2.44 -7.33
C ALA A 27 19.94 -2.17 -6.71
N SER A 28 20.18 -0.93 -6.25
CA SER A 28 21.40 -0.56 -5.56
C SER A 28 21.53 -1.19 -4.16
N TYR A 29 20.41 -1.45 -3.49
CA TYR A 29 20.39 -1.99 -2.12
C TYR A 29 20.59 -3.50 -2.05
N TYR A 30 20.16 -4.24 -3.07
CA TYR A 30 20.38 -5.69 -3.13
C TYR A 30 21.83 -6.06 -3.48
N LYS A 31 22.62 -5.12 -4.03
CA LYS A 31 24.00 -5.37 -4.41
C LYS A 31 24.83 -5.82 -3.19
N GLY A 32 25.33 -7.04 -3.25
CA GLY A 32 26.12 -7.65 -2.16
C GLY A 32 25.29 -8.19 -0.98
N LYS A 33 23.95 -8.24 -1.09
CA LYS A 33 23.05 -8.72 -0.04
C LYS A 33 22.06 -9.77 -0.60
N PRO A 34 22.51 -11.00 -0.87
CA PRO A 34 21.75 -11.98 -1.65
C PRO A 34 20.41 -12.38 -1.03
N LYS A 35 20.28 -12.35 0.31
CA LYS A 35 19.03 -12.71 1.02
C LYS A 35 18.09 -11.54 1.27
N LEU A 36 18.51 -10.31 0.97
CA LEU A 36 17.71 -9.14 1.32
C LEU A 36 16.43 -9.07 0.49
N GLU A 37 16.50 -9.46 -0.78
CA GLU A 37 15.35 -9.50 -1.66
C GLU A 37 14.29 -10.50 -1.17
N GLU A 38 14.70 -11.68 -0.70
CA GLU A 38 13.79 -12.69 -0.12
C GLU A 38 12.99 -12.12 1.05
N TYR A 39 13.63 -11.42 2.00
CA TYR A 39 12.92 -10.80 3.12
C TYR A 39 11.98 -9.68 2.70
N VAL A 40 12.31 -8.94 1.63
CA VAL A 40 11.37 -7.95 1.07
C VAL A 40 10.17 -8.66 0.49
N LEU A 41 10.38 -9.74 -0.28
CA LEU A 41 9.30 -10.54 -0.86
C LEU A 41 8.39 -11.15 0.21
N ASP A 42 8.96 -11.73 1.28
CA ASP A 42 8.19 -12.26 2.42
C ASP A 42 7.23 -11.22 3.01
N VAL A 43 7.74 -9.99 3.20
CA VAL A 43 6.94 -8.87 3.71
C VAL A 43 5.85 -8.47 2.71
N LEU A 44 6.19 -8.30 1.44
CA LEU A 44 5.24 -7.88 0.42
C LEU A 44 4.16 -8.94 0.18
N ASP A 45 4.51 -10.22 0.16
CA ASP A 45 3.57 -11.32 -0.05
C ASP A 45 2.58 -11.42 1.11
N ALA A 46 3.05 -11.28 2.35
CA ALA A 46 2.18 -11.23 3.52
C ALA A 46 1.19 -10.05 3.45
N ILE A 47 1.64 -8.86 3.06
CA ILE A 47 0.78 -7.68 2.87
C ILE A 47 -0.26 -7.92 1.76
N ALA A 48 0.17 -8.45 0.63
CA ALA A 48 -0.69 -8.68 -0.53
C ALA A 48 -1.78 -9.73 -0.24
N THR A 49 -1.46 -10.73 0.57
CA THR A 49 -2.37 -11.84 0.92
C THR A 49 -3.12 -11.60 2.23
N GLY A 50 -2.80 -10.55 2.97
CA GLY A 50 -3.39 -10.23 4.27
C GLY A 50 -2.95 -11.14 5.40
N GLN A 51 -1.87 -11.90 5.21
CA GLN A 51 -1.29 -12.71 6.26
C GLN A 51 -0.55 -11.83 7.28
N PRO A 52 -0.45 -12.26 8.54
CA PRO A 52 0.40 -11.60 9.51
C PRO A 52 1.84 -11.50 9.00
N LEU A 53 2.45 -10.32 9.16
CA LEU A 53 3.88 -10.18 8.90
C LEU A 53 4.69 -11.06 9.86
N PRO A 54 5.84 -11.60 9.41
CA PRO A 54 6.75 -12.29 10.30
C PRO A 54 7.11 -11.42 11.51
N HIS A 55 7.17 -12.02 12.70
CA HIS A 55 7.46 -11.26 13.94
C HIS A 55 8.78 -10.47 13.85
N TRP A 56 9.74 -10.98 13.08
CA TRP A 56 11.02 -10.31 12.86
C TRP A 56 10.95 -9.01 12.07
N ALA A 57 9.85 -8.75 11.35
CA ALA A 57 9.69 -7.55 10.54
C ALA A 57 9.38 -6.31 11.39
N TYR A 58 8.86 -6.50 12.59
CA TYR A 58 8.53 -5.40 13.50
C TYR A 58 9.66 -5.09 14.47
N ARG A 59 9.72 -3.84 14.93
CA ARG A 59 10.60 -3.46 16.05
C ARG A 59 10.23 -4.27 17.29
N ARG A 60 11.21 -4.60 18.13
CA ARG A 60 11.00 -5.38 19.36
C ARG A 60 9.96 -4.76 20.30
N ASP A 61 10.02 -3.44 20.44
CA ASP A 61 9.23 -2.68 21.42
C ASP A 61 8.01 -2.00 20.77
N ILE A 62 7.39 -2.69 19.80
CA ILE A 62 6.29 -2.14 19.00
C ILE A 62 5.05 -1.80 19.83
N ASP A 63 4.80 -2.59 20.87
CA ASP A 63 3.64 -2.44 21.76
C ASP A 63 3.91 -1.52 22.95
N THR A 64 5.18 -1.18 23.20
CA THR A 64 5.62 -0.53 24.44
C THR A 64 6.21 0.86 24.22
N THR A 65 6.65 1.18 23.01
CA THR A 65 7.28 2.46 22.68
C THR A 65 6.63 3.12 21.47
N PRO A 66 6.48 4.45 21.43
CA PRO A 66 6.03 5.15 20.23
C PRO A 66 7.10 5.15 19.14
N ASP A 67 6.69 5.04 17.89
CA ASP A 67 7.57 5.30 16.74
C ASP A 67 7.41 6.74 16.27
N GLU A 68 8.46 7.54 16.45
CA GLU A 68 8.46 8.96 16.12
C GLU A 68 8.20 9.22 14.63
N VAL A 69 8.73 8.37 13.74
CA VAL A 69 8.60 8.54 12.29
C VAL A 69 7.19 8.17 11.85
N LEU A 70 6.65 7.09 12.39
CA LEU A 70 5.25 6.70 12.20
C LEU A 70 4.32 7.79 12.74
N ASN A 71 4.52 8.23 13.97
CA ASN A 71 3.66 9.21 14.62
C ASN A 71 3.68 10.57 13.93
N ARG A 72 4.84 10.98 13.40
CA ARG A 72 4.99 12.29 12.77
C ARG A 72 4.56 12.28 11.30
N TYR A 73 4.95 11.25 10.55
CA TYR A 73 4.84 11.25 9.09
C TYR A 73 3.97 10.12 8.52
N GLY A 74 3.47 9.21 9.35
CA GLY A 74 2.72 8.04 8.91
C GLY A 74 3.58 7.01 8.16
N MET A 75 4.90 7.07 8.35
CA MET A 75 5.85 6.15 7.71
C MET A 75 6.32 5.10 8.73
N MET A 76 6.09 3.85 8.41
CA MET A 76 6.54 2.69 9.18
C MET A 76 7.86 2.18 8.61
N HIS A 77 8.77 1.72 9.48
CA HIS A 77 9.92 0.93 9.08
C HIS A 77 9.71 -0.52 9.49
N LEU A 78 9.92 -1.43 8.55
CA LEU A 78 9.91 -2.86 8.78
C LEU A 78 11.34 -3.39 8.65
N HIS A 79 11.81 -4.14 9.63
CA HIS A 79 13.12 -4.78 9.57
C HIS A 79 13.13 -5.91 8.54
N LEU A 80 14.28 -6.13 7.91
CA LEU A 80 14.46 -7.20 6.93
C LEU A 80 15.39 -8.27 7.49
N GLY A 81 14.85 -9.48 7.69
CA GLY A 81 15.55 -10.70 8.11
C GLY A 81 15.66 -10.93 9.62
N SER A 82 15.71 -9.88 10.45
CA SER A 82 15.67 -10.00 11.92
C SER A 82 15.28 -8.67 12.57
N GLN A 83 14.74 -8.68 13.80
CA GLN A 83 14.39 -7.45 14.54
C GLN A 83 15.61 -6.56 14.86
N GLY A 84 16.82 -7.11 14.82
CA GLY A 84 18.07 -6.36 15.02
C GLY A 84 18.71 -5.88 13.72
N SER A 85 18.10 -6.17 12.57
CA SER A 85 18.65 -5.81 11.27
C SER A 85 18.67 -4.29 11.09
N ASN A 86 19.77 -3.78 10.55
CA ASN A 86 19.84 -2.40 10.09
C ASN A 86 19.20 -2.20 8.72
N GLU A 87 18.78 -3.27 8.04
CA GLU A 87 18.09 -3.18 6.76
C GLU A 87 16.59 -3.01 7.00
N LEU A 88 16.03 -1.94 6.43
CA LEU A 88 14.66 -1.51 6.65
C LEU A 88 13.92 -1.33 5.32
N LEU A 89 12.66 -1.74 5.32
CA LEU A 89 11.67 -1.38 4.32
C LEU A 89 10.77 -0.28 4.87
N TRP A 90 10.75 0.87 4.20
CA TRP A 90 9.93 2.02 4.58
C TRP A 90 8.62 1.99 3.82
N VAL A 91 7.50 2.08 4.55
CA VAL A 91 6.15 1.99 3.98
C VAL A 91 5.19 2.99 4.60
N MET A 92 4.14 3.35 3.87
CA MET A 92 2.96 4.05 4.41
C MET A 92 1.73 3.18 4.20
N GLN A 93 0.98 2.91 5.25
CA GLN A 93 -0.25 2.13 5.17
C GLN A 93 -1.47 3.05 5.14
N TYR A 94 -2.33 2.82 4.16
CA TYR A 94 -3.68 3.36 4.06
C TYR A 94 -4.70 2.25 4.30
N GLU A 95 -5.99 2.59 4.24
CA GLU A 95 -7.05 1.63 4.52
C GLU A 95 -7.04 0.41 3.59
N ASP A 96 -6.77 0.60 2.29
CA ASP A 96 -6.89 -0.42 1.24
C ASP A 96 -5.57 -0.73 0.52
N ARG A 97 -4.48 -0.06 0.91
CA ARG A 97 -3.19 -0.15 0.22
C ARG A 97 -2.01 0.16 1.13
N VAL A 98 -0.84 -0.28 0.69
CA VAL A 98 0.46 0.11 1.23
C VAL A 98 1.28 0.75 0.13
N ILE A 99 1.88 1.91 0.42
CA ILE A 99 2.86 2.55 -0.46
C ILE A 99 4.27 2.20 0.04
N VAL A 100 5.05 1.53 -0.78
CA VAL A 100 6.46 1.21 -0.52
C VAL A 100 7.31 2.41 -0.94
N LEU A 101 8.06 2.97 0.00
CA LEU A 101 8.83 4.20 -0.20
C LEU A 101 10.27 3.89 -0.58
N ALA A 102 10.99 3.15 0.26
CA ALA A 102 12.42 2.92 0.11
C ALA A 102 12.87 1.64 0.83
N ILE A 103 13.99 1.08 0.40
CA ILE A 103 14.82 0.20 1.21
C ILE A 103 15.99 1.04 1.71
N GLY A 104 16.40 0.85 2.95
CA GLY A 104 17.48 1.62 3.54
C GLY A 104 17.92 1.10 4.89
N ASN A 105 18.54 1.97 5.67
CA ASN A 105 18.87 1.71 7.05
C ASN A 105 18.49 2.90 7.94
N HIS A 106 18.73 2.79 9.24
CA HIS A 106 18.47 3.87 10.21
C HIS A 106 19.26 5.16 9.92
N ASN A 107 20.36 5.09 9.17
CA ASN A 107 21.25 6.22 8.86
C ASN A 107 20.88 6.95 7.56
N ASN A 108 20.28 6.26 6.58
CA ASN A 108 20.00 6.82 5.25
C ASN A 108 19.02 8.01 5.28
N PHE A 109 18.30 8.18 6.39
CA PHE A 109 17.38 9.29 6.63
C PHE A 109 17.57 9.92 8.01
N ALA A 110 18.81 9.88 8.53
CA ALA A 110 19.22 10.49 9.79
C ALA A 110 19.23 12.04 9.71
N GLY A 111 18.08 12.62 9.36
CA GLY A 111 17.78 14.02 9.60
C GLY A 111 17.32 14.25 11.04
N MET A 112 17.38 15.49 11.50
CA MET A 112 16.73 15.95 12.72
C MET A 112 15.63 16.93 12.31
N PRO A 113 14.34 16.55 12.37
CA PRO A 113 13.76 15.34 12.97
C PRO A 113 13.96 14.04 12.17
N LYS A 114 13.97 12.90 12.87
CA LYS A 114 14.13 11.57 12.25
C LYS A 114 13.11 11.33 11.14
N GLY A 115 13.56 10.83 9.99
CA GLY A 115 12.68 10.54 8.85
C GLY A 115 12.24 11.77 8.05
N GLU A 116 12.62 12.99 8.43
CA GLU A 116 12.23 14.20 7.70
C GLU A 116 12.70 14.18 6.24
N LEU A 117 13.94 13.74 5.99
CA LEU A 117 14.49 13.68 4.64
C LEU A 117 13.69 12.73 3.75
N LEU A 118 13.35 11.54 4.25
CA LEU A 118 12.52 10.57 3.55
C LEU A 118 11.14 11.16 3.25
N TYR A 119 10.52 11.77 4.26
CA TYR A 119 9.22 12.41 4.10
C TYR A 119 9.26 13.49 3.02
N ARG A 120 10.19 14.43 3.09
CA ARG A 120 10.32 15.52 2.10
C ARG A 120 10.56 14.97 0.70
N PHE A 121 11.38 13.93 0.56
CA PHE A 121 11.68 13.30 -0.72
C PHE A 121 10.45 12.64 -1.36
N HIS A 122 9.60 11.99 -0.56
CA HIS A 122 8.43 11.27 -1.07
C HIS A 122 7.13 12.08 -1.04
N LYS A 123 7.01 13.16 -0.25
CA LYS A 123 5.74 13.87 0.03
C LYS A 123 4.95 14.21 -1.23
N ALA A 124 5.59 14.85 -2.20
CA ALA A 124 4.93 15.27 -3.44
C ALA A 124 4.43 14.05 -4.24
N LYS A 125 5.26 13.01 -4.36
CA LYS A 125 4.89 11.80 -5.11
C LYS A 125 3.85 10.95 -4.40
N VAL A 126 3.85 10.90 -3.07
CA VAL A 126 2.79 10.25 -2.29
C VAL A 126 1.47 10.99 -2.47
N ALA A 127 1.47 12.32 -2.48
CA ALA A 127 0.27 13.11 -2.75
C ALA A 127 -0.29 12.82 -4.16
N GLU A 128 0.57 12.85 -5.19
CA GLU A 128 0.18 12.50 -6.57
C GLU A 128 -0.41 11.09 -6.69
N LEU A 129 0.22 10.09 -6.04
CA LEU A 129 -0.29 8.70 -6.02
C LEU A 129 -1.64 8.60 -5.33
N ASN A 130 -1.83 9.31 -4.22
CA ASN A 130 -3.10 9.30 -3.49
C ASN A 130 -4.22 9.94 -4.32
N GLU A 131 -3.94 11.05 -5.00
CA GLU A 131 -4.92 11.68 -5.90
C GLU A 131 -5.26 10.79 -7.10
N ALA A 132 -4.25 10.17 -7.72
CA ALA A 132 -4.46 9.24 -8.82
C ALA A 132 -5.35 8.06 -8.37
N TYR A 133 -5.05 7.48 -7.21
CA TYR A 133 -5.86 6.40 -6.65
C TYR A 133 -7.28 6.83 -6.30
N ALA A 134 -7.47 8.02 -5.73
CA ALA A 134 -8.79 8.56 -5.44
C ALA A 134 -9.62 8.73 -6.73
N ARG A 135 -9.01 9.23 -7.81
CA ARG A 135 -9.66 9.33 -9.13
C ARG A 135 -10.04 7.96 -9.70
N GLU A 136 -9.13 6.99 -9.62
CA GLU A 136 -9.41 5.61 -10.06
C GLU A 136 -10.56 4.98 -9.27
N LYS A 137 -10.58 5.16 -7.95
CA LYS A 137 -11.61 4.63 -7.06
C LYS A 137 -12.98 5.24 -7.37
N LEU A 138 -13.06 6.57 -7.50
CA LEU A 138 -14.30 7.25 -7.89
C LEU A 138 -14.79 6.81 -9.28
N ALA A 139 -13.89 6.65 -10.25
CA ALA A 139 -14.25 6.16 -11.58
C ALA A 139 -14.77 4.71 -11.54
N ALA A 140 -14.16 3.84 -10.74
CA ALA A 140 -14.58 2.46 -10.56
C ALA A 140 -15.94 2.36 -9.84
N GLU A 141 -16.18 3.18 -8.83
CA GLU A 141 -17.45 3.29 -8.13
C GLU A 141 -18.56 3.80 -9.07
N ALA A 142 -18.29 4.87 -9.83
CA ALA A 142 -19.22 5.38 -10.83
C ALA A 142 -19.54 4.36 -11.93
N LEU A 143 -18.59 3.49 -12.30
CA LEU A 143 -18.83 2.40 -13.26
C LEU A 143 -19.66 1.27 -12.67
N ARG A 144 -19.51 0.98 -11.36
CA ARG A 144 -20.33 -0.01 -10.63
C ARG A 144 -21.78 0.43 -10.48
N ASP A 145 -21.99 1.72 -10.24
CA ASP A 145 -23.32 2.31 -10.06
C ASP A 145 -24.04 2.64 -11.37
N LYS A 146 -23.38 2.48 -12.53
CA LYS A 146 -24.12 2.51 -13.80
C LYS A 146 -25.10 1.34 -13.79
N PRO A 147 -26.42 1.59 -13.93
CA PRO A 147 -27.35 0.50 -14.14
C PRO A 147 -26.84 -0.27 -15.35
N LYS A 148 -26.68 -1.59 -15.21
CA LYS A 148 -26.53 -2.46 -16.38
C LYS A 148 -27.77 -2.21 -17.22
N ILE A 149 -27.66 -1.32 -18.21
CA ILE A 149 -28.71 -1.11 -19.19
C ILE A 149 -28.81 -2.48 -19.83
N THR A 150 -29.84 -3.23 -19.43
CA THR A 150 -30.22 -4.48 -20.03
C THR A 150 -30.55 -4.13 -21.47
N ALA A 151 -29.55 -4.19 -22.34
CA ALA A 151 -29.68 -3.91 -23.76
C ALA A 151 -30.81 -4.76 -24.38
N SER A 152 -31.14 -5.88 -23.74
CA SER A 152 -32.29 -6.72 -24.05
C SER A 152 -33.65 -6.02 -23.91
N ALA A 153 -33.89 -5.19 -22.89
CA ALA A 153 -35.22 -4.61 -22.67
C ALA A 153 -35.53 -3.49 -23.69
N THR A 154 -34.54 -2.65 -24.00
CA THR A 154 -34.72 -1.55 -24.95
C THR A 154 -34.76 -2.04 -26.39
N GLN A 155 -33.94 -3.04 -26.76
CA GLN A 155 -33.95 -3.62 -28.12
C GLN A 155 -35.22 -4.43 -28.41
N VAL A 156 -35.81 -5.09 -27.40
CA VAL A 156 -37.11 -5.75 -27.53
C VAL A 156 -38.25 -4.72 -27.63
N LYS A 157 -38.17 -3.59 -26.92
CA LYS A 157 -39.17 -2.50 -27.02
C LYS A 157 -39.06 -1.72 -28.33
N ALA A 158 -37.87 -1.66 -28.92
CA ALA A 158 -37.59 -1.07 -30.23
C ALA A 158 -37.77 -2.04 -31.42
N GLY A 159 -38.16 -3.30 -31.17
CA GLY A 159 -38.44 -4.28 -32.23
C GLY A 159 -37.22 -4.90 -32.92
N LEU A 160 -36.00 -4.66 -32.43
CA LEU A 160 -34.76 -5.20 -33.00
C LEU A 160 -34.49 -6.66 -32.61
N LEU A 161 -35.11 -7.18 -31.54
CA LEU A 161 -34.98 -8.56 -31.12
C LEU A 161 -36.37 -9.19 -30.83
N PRO A 162 -36.61 -10.43 -31.25
CA PRO A 162 -37.88 -11.11 -31.00
C PRO A 162 -38.08 -11.39 -29.51
N ARG A 163 -39.31 -11.21 -29.01
CA ARG A 163 -39.69 -11.63 -27.66
C ARG A 163 -39.57 -13.16 -27.57
N LYS A 164 -38.80 -13.67 -26.59
CA LYS A 164 -38.78 -15.11 -26.34
C LYS A 164 -40.19 -15.57 -25.88
N PRO A 165 -40.74 -16.65 -26.45
CA PRO A 165 -42.01 -17.19 -25.99
C PRO A 165 -41.85 -17.81 -24.60
N LYS A 166 -42.86 -17.61 -23.74
CA LYS A 166 -42.98 -18.31 -22.47
C LYS A 166 -43.27 -19.78 -22.75
N THR A 167 -42.30 -20.65 -22.53
CA THR A 167 -42.56 -22.09 -22.35
C THR A 167 -43.31 -22.26 -21.04
N SER A 168 -44.51 -22.84 -21.11
CA SER A 168 -45.29 -23.28 -19.94
C SER A 168 -44.63 -24.48 -19.26
#